data_AF-W2S443-F1
#
_entry.id   AF-W2S443-F1
#
_cell.length_a   1.000
_cell.length_b   1.000
_cell.length_c   1.000
_cell.angle_alpha   90.00
_cell.angle_beta   90.00
_cell.angle_gamma   90.00
#
_symmetry.space_group_name_H-M   'P 1'
#
loop_
_entity.id
_entity.type
_entity.pdbx_description
1 polymer ?
#
loop_
_entity_poly.entity_id
_entity_poly.type
_entity_poly.pdbx_seq_one_letter_code
_entity_poly.pdbx_strand_id
1 'polypeptide(L)'
;MTLRYDAEKASTAVLIQGCVAAERDELYKWLHTMQRFAGHPLLAIALFFEMYSRDLRETYDNLHTKYLEHFLETFSTDIDRLNKYRPHLKHATDMYDDQMTAQAEISAIQGRLARLIASIEYVTDKSPPGPRGDYMQEYGGKIKDRLLAMSDDLDYLHTKCANTKEGLQLLISAVGSMSALAESEISQQLAMTGHQVSIASKRDSTIMKAIAVGTLTFLPATAIASIFAMPVLDWDHPPGQGVAGRQFGIYLAVSIPMTLVTLMFLFAWMNMVDFEAETAKTSIRPSIRLRLGRLTAGLLLAQKPAINNVSKP
;
A
#
# COMPACT_ATOMS: atom_id res chain seq x y z
N MET A 1 41.54 -0.20 13.39
CA MET A 1 42.46 -0.48 14.52
C MET A 1 43.65 -1.25 13.99
N THR A 2 44.88 -0.88 14.36
CA THR A 2 46.09 -1.65 14.07
C THR A 2 46.71 -2.14 15.37
N LEU A 3 47.08 -3.42 15.43
CA LEU A 3 47.64 -4.06 16.62
C LEU A 3 49.06 -4.56 16.31
N ARG A 4 50.00 -4.28 17.21
CA ARG A 4 51.37 -4.79 17.17
C ARG A 4 51.68 -5.46 18.50
N TYR A 5 52.07 -6.73 18.44
CA TYR A 5 52.53 -7.48 19.60
C TYR A 5 54.05 -7.62 19.57
N ASP A 6 54.70 -7.32 20.69
CA ASP A 6 56.13 -7.53 20.90
C ASP A 6 56.32 -8.74 21.83
N ALA A 7 56.81 -9.85 21.26
CA ALA A 7 56.97 -11.13 21.96
C ALA A 7 58.11 -11.12 22.98
N GLU A 8 59.11 -10.25 22.83
CA GLU A 8 60.24 -10.18 23.75
C GLU A 8 59.87 -9.42 25.03
N LYS A 9 59.08 -8.35 24.89
CA LYS A 9 58.63 -7.48 25.98
C LYS A 9 57.26 -7.82 26.54
N ALA A 10 56.54 -8.76 25.93
CA ALA A 10 55.15 -9.11 26.26
C ALA A 10 54.23 -7.86 26.29
N SER A 11 54.45 -6.94 25.35
CA SER A 11 53.72 -5.69 25.25
C SER A 11 52.89 -5.65 23.98
N THR A 12 51.62 -5.27 24.10
CA THR A 12 50.70 -5.10 22.98
C THR A 12 50.44 -3.62 22.75
N ALA A 13 50.84 -3.09 21.60
CA ALA A 13 50.56 -1.73 21.20
C ALA A 13 49.37 -1.70 20.23
N VAL A 14 48.41 -0.82 20.49
CA VAL A 14 47.17 -0.74 19.73
C VAL A 14 46.93 0.71 19.35
N LEU A 15 46.71 0.94 18.06
CA LEU A 15 46.29 2.23 17.53
C LEU A 15 44.81 2.16 17.14
N ILE A 16 44.00 2.97 17.81
CA ILE A 16 42.57 3.15 17.52
C ILE A 16 42.43 4.53 16.89
N GLN A 17 41.84 4.59 15.70
CA GLN A 17 41.61 5.83 14.96
C GLN A 17 40.11 6.09 14.91
N GLY A 18 39.68 7.32 15.21
CA GLY A 18 38.27 7.73 15.18
C GLY A 18 37.50 7.58 16.50
N CYS A 19 38.17 7.42 17.64
CA CYS A 19 37.51 7.29 18.94
C CYS A 19 37.03 8.66 19.47
N VAL A 20 35.76 8.75 19.86
CA VAL A 20 35.17 9.96 20.45
C VAL A 20 35.70 10.16 21.88
N ALA A 21 35.79 11.41 22.36
CA ALA A 21 36.36 11.70 23.69
C ALA A 21 35.66 10.95 24.84
N ALA A 22 34.35 10.74 24.75
CA ALA A 22 33.56 9.97 25.72
C ALA A 22 33.94 8.48 25.73
N GLU A 23 34.00 7.86 24.54
CA GLU A 23 34.41 6.46 24.36
C GLU A 23 35.84 6.22 24.85
N ARG A 24 36.74 7.19 24.60
CA ARG A 24 38.14 7.10 25.05
C ARG A 24 38.23 7.01 26.57
N ASP A 25 37.50 7.86 27.28
CA ASP A 25 37.56 7.90 28.76
C ASP A 25 36.95 6.63 29.37
N GLU A 26 35.93 6.07 28.74
CA GLU A 26 35.34 4.78 29.12
C GLU A 26 36.31 3.61 28.86
N LEU A 27 36.93 3.57 27.68
CA LEU A 27 37.94 2.58 27.32
C LEU A 27 39.13 2.65 28.28
N TYR A 28 39.54 3.85 28.71
CA TYR A 28 40.62 4.04 29.67
C TYR A 28 40.28 3.49 31.06
N LYS A 29 39.06 3.77 31.56
CA LYS A 29 38.56 3.19 32.83
C LYS A 29 38.51 1.66 32.78
N TRP A 30 38.08 1.12 31.66
CA TRP A 30 37.97 -0.31 31.48
C TRP A 30 39.33 -0.98 31.37
N LEU A 31 40.26 -0.37 30.65
CA LEU A 31 41.64 -0.85 30.56
C LEU A 31 42.35 -0.86 31.91
N HIS A 32 42.07 0.13 32.78
CA HIS A 32 42.52 0.11 34.17
C HIS A 32 41.88 -1.01 34.99
N THR A 33 40.59 -1.28 34.80
CA THR A 33 39.91 -2.42 35.43
C THR A 33 40.51 -3.75 34.98
N MET A 34 40.91 -3.86 33.71
CA MET A 34 41.54 -5.04 33.12
C MET A 34 43.07 -5.04 33.15
N GLN A 35 43.71 -4.19 33.97
CA GLN A 35 45.18 -4.10 34.02
C GLN A 35 45.85 -5.44 34.38
N ARG A 36 45.15 -6.34 35.09
CA ARG A 36 45.60 -7.72 35.39
C ARG A 36 45.72 -8.63 34.15
N PHE A 37 45.06 -8.29 33.05
CA PHE A 37 45.00 -9.07 31.80
C PHE A 37 45.93 -8.54 30.70
N ALA A 38 46.68 -7.45 30.97
CA ALA A 38 47.43 -6.68 29.98
C ALA A 38 48.53 -7.49 29.24
N GLY A 39 48.92 -8.66 29.76
CA GLY A 39 49.89 -9.55 29.12
C GLY A 39 49.34 -10.35 27.94
N HIS A 40 48.01 -10.42 27.75
CA HIS A 40 47.43 -11.22 26.67
C HIS A 40 47.33 -10.41 25.35
N PRO A 41 47.87 -10.92 24.22
CA PRO A 41 47.93 -10.19 22.95
C PRO A 41 46.56 -9.85 22.36
N LEU A 42 45.51 -10.60 22.73
CA LEU A 42 44.16 -10.46 22.19
C LEU A 42 43.22 -9.66 23.12
N LEU A 43 43.68 -9.18 24.28
CA LEU A 43 42.86 -8.42 25.22
C LEU A 43 42.24 -7.18 24.55
N ALA A 44 43.05 -6.42 23.81
CA ALA A 44 42.59 -5.19 23.20
C ALA A 44 41.55 -5.41 22.10
N ILE A 45 41.64 -6.54 21.38
CA ILE A 45 40.62 -6.90 20.38
C ILE A 45 39.33 -7.31 21.10
N ALA A 46 39.41 -8.10 22.17
CA ALA A 46 38.24 -8.48 22.98
C ALA A 46 37.53 -7.24 23.56
N LEU A 47 38.28 -6.27 24.09
CA LEU A 47 37.72 -5.00 24.60
C LEU A 47 37.00 -4.20 23.51
N PHE A 48 37.60 -4.12 22.32
CA PHE A 48 36.98 -3.41 21.20
C PHE A 48 35.68 -4.09 20.74
N PHE A 49 35.66 -5.42 20.70
CA PHE A 49 34.45 -6.18 20.42
C PHE A 49 33.37 -5.88 21.45
N GLU A 50 33.71 -5.91 22.74
CA GLU A 50 32.73 -5.69 23.82
C GLU A 50 32.16 -4.27 23.85
N MET A 51 32.97 -3.27 23.49
CA MET A 51 32.48 -1.89 23.30
C MET A 51 31.50 -1.81 22.13
N TYR A 52 31.83 -2.48 21.02
CA TYR A 52 31.00 -2.50 19.82
C TYR A 52 29.68 -3.26 20.03
N SER A 53 29.66 -4.37 20.76
CA SER A 53 28.39 -5.06 21.09
C SER A 53 27.49 -4.23 21.98
N ARG A 54 28.07 -3.43 22.88
CA ARG A 54 27.29 -2.52 23.73
C ARG A 54 26.61 -1.43 22.90
N ASP A 55 27.33 -0.83 21.96
CA ASP A 55 26.80 0.16 21.04
C ASP A 55 25.67 -0.42 20.15
N LEU A 56 25.84 -1.65 19.65
CA LEU A 56 24.78 -2.37 18.94
C LEU A 56 23.55 -2.61 19.81
N ARG A 57 23.73 -2.97 21.08
CA ARG A 57 22.62 -3.21 22.00
C ARG A 57 21.82 -1.94 22.26
N GLU A 58 22.50 -0.82 22.45
CA GLU A 58 21.86 0.49 22.63
C GLU A 58 21.10 0.92 21.37
N THR A 59 21.70 0.72 20.20
CA THR A 59 21.05 0.97 18.90
C THR A 59 19.79 0.12 18.73
N TYR A 60 19.88 -1.17 19.08
CA TYR A 60 18.74 -2.08 19.04
C TYR A 60 17.62 -1.63 19.98
N ASP A 61 17.92 -1.29 21.24
CA ASP A 61 16.89 -0.90 22.21
C ASP A 61 16.18 0.41 21.78
N ASN A 62 16.92 1.34 21.18
CA ASN A 62 16.36 2.55 20.57
C ASN A 62 15.41 2.21 19.41
N LEU A 63 15.82 1.31 18.51
CA LEU A 63 14.98 0.87 17.38
C LEU A 63 13.73 0.13 17.87
N HIS A 64 13.88 -0.72 18.89
CA HIS A 64 12.79 -1.48 19.49
C HIS A 64 11.78 -0.57 20.19
N THR A 65 12.24 0.48 20.86
CA THR A 65 11.35 1.46 21.51
C THR A 65 10.49 2.19 20.47
N LYS A 66 11.12 2.63 19.36
CA LYS A 66 10.38 3.21 18.21
C LYS A 66 9.38 2.23 17.61
N TYR A 67 9.73 0.94 17.53
CA TYR A 67 8.82 -0.10 17.05
C TYR A 67 7.58 -0.19 17.94
N LEU A 68 7.77 -0.20 19.25
CA LEU A 68 6.67 -0.30 20.21
C LEU A 68 5.74 0.92 20.12
N GLU A 69 6.31 2.12 20.01
CA GLU A 69 5.56 3.37 19.85
C GLU A 69 4.72 3.35 18.57
N HIS A 70 5.33 3.02 17.43
CA HIS A 70 4.63 2.95 16.13
C HIS A 70 3.56 1.85 16.10
N PHE A 71 3.84 0.70 16.72
CA PHE A 71 2.87 -0.39 16.86
C PHE A 71 1.64 0.08 17.64
N LEU A 72 1.85 0.74 18.79
CA LEU A 72 0.77 1.28 19.62
C LEU A 72 -0.04 2.35 18.89
N GLU A 73 0.61 3.26 18.15
CA GLU A 73 -0.09 4.27 17.34
C GLU A 73 -0.92 3.66 16.22
N THR A 74 -0.37 2.65 15.53
CA THR A 74 -1.03 1.96 14.42
C THR A 74 -2.28 1.20 14.87
N PHE A 75 -2.29 0.63 16.09
CA PHE A 75 -3.43 -0.13 16.63
C PHE A 75 -4.38 0.67 17.54
N SER A 76 -3.96 1.82 18.07
CA SER A 76 -4.81 2.69 18.89
C SER A 76 -5.68 3.64 18.09
N THR A 77 -5.31 3.92 16.84
CA THR A 77 -6.11 4.79 15.99
C THR A 77 -7.20 4.00 15.28
N ASP A 78 -8.44 4.39 15.54
CA ASP A 78 -9.64 3.87 14.87
C ASP A 78 -9.49 3.83 13.35
N ILE A 79 -10.24 2.91 12.75
CA ILE A 79 -10.31 2.44 11.35
C ILE A 79 -10.64 3.56 10.31
N ASP A 80 -10.42 4.83 10.65
CA ASP A 80 -10.75 5.98 9.84
C ASP A 80 -9.69 6.23 8.75
N ARG A 81 -9.98 5.61 7.60
CA ARG A 81 -9.70 6.03 6.22
C ARG A 81 -8.23 5.98 5.74
N LEU A 82 -7.98 4.99 4.90
CA LEU A 82 -7.03 4.90 3.76
C LEU A 82 -5.84 5.85 3.67
N ASN A 83 -6.08 7.16 3.62
CA ASN A 83 -5.02 8.16 3.54
C ASN A 83 -4.15 8.22 4.79
N LYS A 84 -4.65 7.73 5.93
CA LYS A 84 -3.87 7.59 7.16
C LYS A 84 -2.88 6.43 7.09
N TYR A 85 -3.19 5.33 6.41
CA TYR A 85 -2.39 4.10 6.43
C TYR A 85 -1.14 4.12 5.53
N ARG A 86 -1.13 4.93 4.46
CA ARG A 86 0.02 5.04 3.54
C ARG A 86 1.34 5.46 4.25
N PRO A 87 1.39 6.52 5.08
CA PRO A 87 2.61 6.86 5.80
C PRO A 87 3.02 5.78 6.82
N HIS A 88 2.07 5.15 7.52
CA HIS A 88 2.39 4.08 8.47
C HIS A 88 2.95 2.82 7.80
N LEU A 89 2.46 2.49 6.60
CA LEU A 89 3.00 1.37 5.80
C LEU A 89 4.43 1.65 5.34
N LYS A 90 4.71 2.87 4.88
CA LYS A 90 6.07 3.28 4.49
C LYS A 90 7.00 3.21 5.69
N HIS A 91 6.62 3.81 6.82
CA HIS A 91 7.44 3.81 8.03
C HIS A 91 7.69 2.38 8.55
N ALA A 92 6.68 1.52 8.57
CA ALA A 92 6.85 0.12 8.97
C ALA A 92 7.78 -0.66 8.03
N THR A 93 7.78 -0.33 6.73
CA THR A 93 8.69 -0.91 5.74
C THR A 93 10.12 -0.40 5.95
N ASP A 94 10.30 0.90 6.17
CA ASP A 94 11.61 1.50 6.48
C ASP A 94 12.20 0.86 7.76
N MET A 95 11.39 0.67 8.80
CA MET A 95 11.80 -0.02 10.04
C MET A 95 12.15 -1.50 9.80
N TYR A 96 11.45 -2.18 8.90
CA TYR A 96 11.75 -3.57 8.54
C TYR A 96 13.12 -3.67 7.86
N ASP A 97 13.43 -2.74 6.95
CA ASP A 97 14.71 -2.67 6.24
C ASP A 97 15.88 -2.32 7.18
N ASP A 98 15.68 -1.36 8.10
CA ASP A 98 16.65 -1.01 9.15
C ASP A 98 16.96 -2.23 10.02
N GLN A 99 15.93 -2.98 10.41
CA GLN A 99 16.10 -4.14 11.26
C GLN A 99 16.75 -5.32 10.52
N MET A 100 16.50 -5.47 9.22
CA MET A 100 17.21 -6.44 8.38
C MET A 100 18.70 -6.10 8.28
N THR A 101 19.03 -4.82 8.17
CA THR A 101 20.42 -4.33 8.14
C THR A 101 21.12 -4.62 9.48
N ALA A 102 20.48 -4.28 10.60
CA ALA A 102 20.99 -4.57 11.95
C ALA A 102 21.20 -6.08 12.17
N GLN A 103 20.28 -6.92 11.69
CA GLN A 103 20.42 -8.37 11.77
C GLN A 103 21.65 -8.89 11.00
N ALA A 104 21.88 -8.37 9.79
CA ALA A 104 23.05 -8.74 8.98
C ALA A 104 24.37 -8.31 9.66
N GLU A 105 24.39 -7.14 10.30
CA GLU A 105 25.53 -6.67 11.08
C GLU A 105 25.81 -7.58 12.28
N ILE A 106 24.77 -7.97 13.05
CA ILE A 106 24.90 -8.91 14.17
C ILE A 106 25.49 -10.24 13.69
N SER A 107 24.97 -10.82 12.60
CA SER A 107 25.52 -12.07 12.03
C SER A 107 26.98 -11.93 11.58
N ALA A 108 27.35 -10.78 10.99
CA ALA A 108 28.73 -10.52 10.61
C ALA A 108 29.66 -10.38 11.82
N ILE A 109 29.18 -9.85 12.94
CA ILE A 109 29.93 -9.77 14.21
C ILE A 109 30.10 -11.16 14.81
N GLN A 110 29.03 -11.96 14.87
CA GLN A 110 29.09 -13.34 15.35
C GLN A 110 30.15 -14.15 14.60
N GLY A 111 30.18 -14.05 13.26
CA GLY A 111 31.21 -14.71 12.46
C GLY A 111 32.64 -14.19 12.69
N ARG A 112 32.81 -12.95 13.15
CA ARG A 112 34.13 -12.40 13.54
C ARG A 112 34.52 -12.84 14.96
N LEU A 113 33.55 -12.88 15.87
CA LEU A 113 33.75 -13.28 17.26
C LEU A 113 34.08 -14.78 17.35
N ALA A 114 33.40 -15.63 16.58
CA ALA A 114 33.73 -17.06 16.46
C ALA A 114 35.18 -17.29 15.98
N ARG A 115 35.64 -16.50 14.99
CA ARG A 115 37.04 -16.53 14.54
C ARG A 115 38.01 -16.07 15.63
N LEU A 116 37.61 -15.09 16.44
CA LEU A 116 38.44 -14.59 17.53
C LEU A 116 38.55 -15.63 18.67
N ILE A 117 37.45 -16.30 19.02
CA ILE A 117 37.46 -17.42 19.97
C ILE A 117 38.42 -18.51 19.49
N ALA A 118 38.33 -18.92 18.22
CA ALA A 118 39.23 -19.93 17.64
C ALA A 118 40.70 -19.47 17.68
N SER A 119 40.98 -18.18 17.47
CA SER A 119 42.33 -17.63 17.55
C SER A 119 42.90 -17.64 18.97
N ILE A 120 42.07 -17.41 20.00
CA ILE A 120 42.48 -17.50 21.40
C ILE A 120 42.78 -18.95 21.75
N GLU A 121 41.92 -19.87 21.33
CA GLU A 121 42.11 -21.30 21.56
C GLU A 121 43.43 -21.79 20.95
N TYR A 122 43.74 -21.36 19.73
CA TYR A 122 45.03 -21.66 19.09
C TYR A 122 46.24 -21.09 19.85
N VAL A 123 46.16 -19.85 20.35
CA VAL A 123 47.24 -19.21 21.12
C VAL A 123 47.41 -19.86 22.49
N THR A 124 46.30 -20.30 23.09
CA THR A 124 46.25 -21.01 24.38
C THR A 124 46.88 -22.41 24.25
N ASP A 125 46.61 -23.11 23.15
CA ASP A 125 47.15 -24.45 22.86
C ASP A 125 48.66 -24.42 22.54
N LYS A 126 49.13 -23.39 21.83
CA LYS A 126 50.55 -23.20 21.48
C LYS A 126 51.37 -22.44 22.53
N SER A 127 50.88 -22.39 23.76
CA SER A 127 51.50 -21.65 24.85
C SER A 127 52.88 -22.24 25.22
N PRO A 128 53.96 -21.44 25.36
CA PRO A 128 55.30 -21.94 25.66
C PRO A 128 55.39 -22.47 27.09
N PRO A 129 56.08 -23.59 27.36
CA PRO A 129 56.20 -24.14 28.72
C PRO A 129 56.89 -23.16 29.67
N GLY A 130 56.34 -23.02 30.89
CA GLY A 130 56.86 -22.17 31.96
C GLY A 130 55.80 -21.20 32.52
N PRO A 131 56.18 -20.29 33.44
CA PRO A 131 55.23 -19.39 34.12
C PRO A 131 54.44 -18.47 33.17
N ARG A 132 55.02 -18.15 32.01
CA ARG A 132 54.35 -17.39 30.94
C ARG A 132 53.31 -18.25 30.21
N GLY A 133 53.59 -19.54 30.09
CA GLY A 133 52.69 -20.51 29.48
C GLY A 133 51.41 -20.70 30.27
N ASP A 134 51.59 -20.92 31.57
CA ASP A 134 50.50 -21.07 32.55
C ASP A 134 49.65 -19.80 32.62
N TYR A 135 50.29 -18.61 32.57
CA TYR A 135 49.58 -17.34 32.44
C TYR A 135 48.78 -17.26 31.13
N MET A 136 49.37 -17.55 29.97
CA MET A 136 48.62 -17.52 28.71
C MET A 136 47.46 -18.52 28.69
N GLN A 137 47.59 -19.68 29.34
CA GLN A 137 46.52 -20.67 29.44
C GLN A 137 45.37 -20.23 30.37
N GLU A 138 45.69 -19.84 31.60
CA GLU A 138 44.68 -19.45 32.59
C GLU A 138 43.91 -18.21 32.13
N TYR A 139 44.61 -17.23 31.58
CA TYR A 139 44.01 -15.98 31.13
C TYR A 139 43.36 -16.09 29.75
N GLY A 140 43.88 -16.93 28.86
CA GLY A 140 43.24 -17.29 27.59
C GLY A 140 41.88 -17.94 27.81
N GLY A 141 41.78 -18.84 28.81
CA GLY A 141 40.50 -19.44 29.24
C GLY A 141 39.49 -18.40 29.72
N LYS A 142 39.88 -17.49 30.61
CA LYS A 142 38.98 -16.42 31.10
C LYS A 142 38.49 -15.48 30.00
N ILE A 143 39.36 -15.12 29.05
CA ILE A 143 38.97 -14.28 27.90
C ILE A 143 38.03 -15.08 26.98
N LYS A 144 38.29 -16.37 26.75
CA LYS A 144 37.42 -17.27 25.98
C LYS A 144 36.02 -17.34 26.60
N ASP A 145 35.92 -17.58 27.90
CA ASP A 145 34.62 -17.67 28.61
C ASP A 145 33.81 -16.38 28.47
N ARG A 146 34.47 -15.22 28.58
CA ARG A 146 33.82 -13.91 28.40
C ARG A 146 33.34 -13.70 26.97
N LEU A 147 34.11 -14.13 25.97
CA LEU A 147 33.71 -14.03 24.57
C LEU A 147 32.58 -15.01 24.23
N LEU A 148 32.56 -16.20 24.83
CA LEU A 148 31.44 -17.13 24.71
C LEU A 148 30.17 -16.50 25.29
N ALA A 149 30.24 -15.91 26.49
CA ALA A 149 29.10 -15.19 27.07
C ALA A 149 28.62 -14.03 26.16
N MET A 150 29.55 -13.32 25.52
CA MET A 150 29.23 -12.29 24.55
C MET A 150 28.62 -12.85 23.25
N SER A 151 29.05 -14.04 22.81
CA SER A 151 28.43 -14.75 21.68
C SER A 151 26.98 -15.08 21.98
N ASP A 152 26.70 -15.63 23.16
CA ASP A 152 25.36 -15.96 23.63
C ASP A 152 24.47 -14.69 23.68
N ASP A 153 25.04 -13.57 24.13
CA ASP A 153 24.36 -12.27 24.16
C ASP A 153 24.02 -11.74 22.76
N LEU A 154 24.88 -11.98 21.77
CA LEU A 154 24.61 -11.65 20.37
C LEU A 154 23.57 -12.59 19.75
N ASP A 155 23.59 -13.87 20.07
CA ASP A 155 22.57 -14.84 19.64
C ASP A 155 21.18 -14.47 20.20
N TYR A 156 21.15 -14.02 21.46
CA TYR A 156 19.95 -13.48 22.08
C TYR A 156 19.44 -12.24 21.32
N LEU A 157 20.32 -11.27 21.02
CA LEU A 157 19.95 -10.07 20.25
C LEU A 157 19.49 -10.42 18.83
N HIS A 158 20.14 -11.38 18.16
CA HIS A 158 19.75 -11.86 16.85
C HIS A 158 18.34 -12.45 16.87
N THR A 159 18.04 -13.28 17.87
CA THR A 159 16.70 -13.86 18.07
C THR A 159 15.66 -12.78 18.34
N LYS A 160 15.99 -11.78 19.16
CA LYS A 160 15.10 -10.64 19.45
C LYS A 160 14.81 -9.83 18.18
N CYS A 161 15.83 -9.57 17.35
CA CYS A 161 15.67 -8.94 16.03
C CYS A 161 14.81 -9.76 15.08
N ALA A 162 14.95 -11.09 15.07
CA ALA A 162 14.13 -11.96 14.22
C ALA A 162 12.65 -11.90 14.63
N ASN A 163 12.36 -11.96 15.94
CA ASN A 163 10.99 -11.89 16.45
C ASN A 163 10.33 -10.54 16.14
N THR A 164 11.04 -9.42 16.33
CA THR A 164 10.51 -8.09 15.99
C THR A 164 10.27 -7.95 14.48
N LYS A 165 11.05 -8.65 13.64
CA LYS A 165 10.95 -8.59 12.18
C LYS A 165 9.69 -9.30 11.71
N GLU A 166 9.42 -10.47 12.27
CA GLU A 166 8.17 -11.19 12.04
C GLU A 166 6.96 -10.35 12.47
N GLY A 167 7.06 -9.67 13.62
CA GLY A 167 6.04 -8.72 14.08
C GLY A 167 5.78 -7.57 13.09
N LEU A 168 6.83 -6.92 12.59
CA LEU A 168 6.73 -5.88 11.56
C LEU A 168 6.09 -6.41 10.27
N GLN A 169 6.46 -7.61 9.83
CA GLN A 169 5.91 -8.20 8.61
C GLN A 169 4.41 -8.48 8.72
N LEU A 170 3.95 -8.94 9.89
CA LEU A 170 2.53 -9.09 10.19
C LEU A 170 1.82 -7.73 10.16
N LEU A 171 2.41 -6.68 10.76
CA LEU A 171 1.85 -5.34 10.77
C LEU A 171 1.72 -4.78 9.34
N ILE A 172 2.76 -4.89 8.52
CA ILE A 172 2.74 -4.47 7.10
C ILE A 172 1.62 -5.20 6.34
N SER A 173 1.51 -6.51 6.52
CA SER A 173 0.48 -7.33 5.85
C SER A 173 -0.93 -6.97 6.29
N ALA A 174 -1.13 -6.71 7.59
CA ALA A 174 -2.41 -6.30 8.15
C ALA A 174 -2.83 -4.91 7.64
N VAL A 175 -1.94 -3.92 7.69
CA VAL A 175 -2.19 -2.55 7.20
C VAL A 175 -2.44 -2.55 5.68
N GLY A 176 -1.70 -3.37 4.93
CA GLY A 176 -1.93 -3.56 3.50
C GLY A 176 -3.32 -4.14 3.20
N SER A 177 -3.76 -5.14 3.96
CA SER A 177 -5.09 -5.75 3.81
C SER A 177 -6.21 -4.77 4.16
N MET A 178 -6.04 -3.99 5.23
CA MET A 178 -7.00 -2.94 5.62
C MET A 178 -7.13 -1.85 4.55
N SER A 179 -6.00 -1.46 3.94
CA SER A 179 -6.00 -0.51 2.81
C SER A 179 -6.78 -1.08 1.62
N ALA A 180 -6.55 -2.36 1.25
CA ALA A 180 -7.29 -2.99 0.17
C ALA A 180 -8.81 -3.06 0.43
N LEU A 181 -9.22 -3.36 1.67
CA LEU A 181 -10.63 -3.38 2.06
C LEU A 181 -11.30 -2.02 1.89
N ALA A 182 -10.63 -0.97 2.34
CA ALA A 182 -11.19 0.38 2.25
C ALA A 182 -11.23 0.89 0.79
N GLU A 183 -10.28 0.52 -0.07
CA GLU A 183 -10.34 0.84 -1.51
C GLU A 183 -11.54 0.16 -2.19
N SER A 184 -11.83 -1.08 -1.80
CA SER A 184 -12.99 -1.82 -2.29
C SER A 184 -14.32 -1.13 -1.93
N GLU A 185 -14.46 -0.62 -0.70
CA GLU A 185 -15.66 0.11 -0.27
C GLU A 185 -15.87 1.40 -1.06
N ILE A 186 -14.82 2.21 -1.26
CA ILE A 186 -14.90 3.43 -2.07
C ILE A 186 -15.29 3.09 -3.52
N SER A 187 -14.70 2.04 -4.09
CA SER A 187 -15.04 1.58 -5.45
C SER A 187 -16.52 1.18 -5.54
N GLN A 188 -17.06 0.51 -4.52
CA GLN A 188 -18.48 0.15 -4.47
C GLN A 188 -19.37 1.40 -4.37
N GLN A 189 -19.03 2.36 -3.51
CA GLN A 189 -19.78 3.61 -3.39
C GLN A 189 -19.74 4.44 -4.69
N LEU A 190 -18.60 4.47 -5.36
CA LEU A 190 -18.44 5.15 -6.65
C LEU A 190 -19.28 4.47 -7.74
N ALA A 191 -19.32 3.14 -7.77
CA ALA A 191 -20.18 2.39 -8.68
C ALA A 191 -21.68 2.68 -8.43
N MET A 192 -22.09 2.74 -7.16
CA MET A 192 -23.48 3.09 -6.78
C MET A 192 -23.83 4.52 -7.18
N THR A 193 -22.93 5.48 -6.93
CA THR A 193 -23.12 6.89 -7.31
C THR A 193 -23.17 7.03 -8.83
N GLY A 194 -22.25 6.39 -9.55
CA GLY A 194 -22.26 6.36 -11.02
C GLY A 194 -23.53 5.73 -11.59
N HIS A 195 -24.07 4.71 -10.93
CA HIS A 195 -25.36 4.12 -11.29
C HIS A 195 -26.51 5.13 -11.12
N GLN A 196 -26.56 5.85 -10.00
CA GLN A 196 -27.56 6.90 -9.77
C GLN A 196 -27.44 8.03 -10.78
N VAL A 197 -26.22 8.49 -11.08
CA VAL A 197 -25.95 9.51 -12.10
C VAL A 197 -26.39 9.03 -13.49
N SER A 198 -26.16 7.76 -13.83
CA SER A 198 -26.63 7.18 -15.10
C SER A 198 -28.16 7.15 -15.18
N ILE A 199 -28.86 6.82 -14.08
CA ILE A 199 -30.33 6.88 -14.02
C ILE A 199 -30.82 8.32 -14.19
N ALA A 200 -30.22 9.28 -13.48
CA ALA A 200 -30.56 10.69 -13.61
C ALA A 200 -30.33 11.19 -15.05
N SER A 201 -29.17 10.88 -15.63
CA SER A 201 -28.83 11.23 -17.02
C SER A 201 -29.80 10.63 -18.04
N LYS A 202 -30.28 9.40 -17.80
CA LYS A 202 -31.35 8.79 -18.63
C LYS A 202 -32.65 9.57 -18.53
N ARG A 203 -33.04 10.03 -17.34
CA ARG A 203 -34.24 10.86 -17.16
C ARG A 203 -34.08 12.22 -17.84
N ASP A 204 -32.94 12.87 -17.69
CA ASP A 204 -32.64 14.14 -18.35
C ASP A 204 -32.65 13.99 -19.88
N SER A 205 -32.15 12.87 -20.40
CA SER A 205 -32.24 12.55 -21.83
C SER A 205 -33.69 12.41 -22.30
N THR A 206 -34.58 11.81 -21.50
CA THR A 206 -36.01 11.74 -21.80
C THR A 206 -36.67 13.12 -21.81
N ILE A 207 -36.32 13.98 -20.84
CA ILE A 207 -36.81 15.37 -20.79
C ILE A 207 -36.30 16.15 -22.00
N MET A 208 -35.03 15.99 -22.37
CA MET A 208 -34.43 16.63 -23.54
C MET A 208 -35.12 16.20 -24.84
N LYS A 209 -35.43 14.90 -24.98
CA LYS A 209 -36.25 14.40 -26.10
C LYS A 209 -37.62 15.08 -26.13
N ALA A 210 -38.29 15.22 -24.98
CA ALA A 210 -39.60 15.86 -24.91
C ALA A 210 -39.59 17.36 -25.30
N ILE A 211 -38.58 18.12 -24.86
CA ILE A 211 -38.42 19.54 -25.23
C ILE A 211 -38.12 19.68 -26.74
N ALA A 212 -37.25 18.82 -27.28
CA ALA A 212 -36.94 18.81 -28.71
C ALA A 212 -38.18 18.52 -29.56
N VAL A 213 -39.01 17.54 -29.15
CA VAL A 213 -40.29 17.26 -29.81
C VAL A 213 -41.24 18.45 -29.73
N GLY A 214 -41.35 19.10 -28.56
CA GLY A 214 -42.16 20.30 -28.38
C GLY A 214 -41.74 21.43 -29.34
N THR A 215 -40.46 21.81 -29.31
CA THR A 215 -39.93 22.89 -30.16
C THR A 215 -40.06 22.60 -31.65
N LEU A 216 -39.75 21.38 -32.10
CA LEU A 216 -39.87 20.98 -33.51
C LEU A 216 -41.31 20.89 -34.00
N THR A 217 -42.29 20.68 -33.10
CA THR A 217 -43.72 20.73 -33.45
C THR A 217 -44.22 22.17 -33.58
N PHE A 218 -43.76 23.08 -32.74
CA PHE A 218 -44.15 24.50 -32.79
C PHE A 218 -43.48 25.28 -33.91
N LEU A 219 -42.26 24.91 -34.32
CA LEU A 219 -41.51 25.59 -35.38
C LEU A 219 -42.25 25.67 -36.74
N PRO A 220 -42.81 24.58 -37.31
CA PRO A 220 -43.55 24.65 -38.57
C PRO A 220 -44.88 25.41 -38.40
N ALA A 221 -45.55 25.26 -37.26
CA ALA A 221 -46.80 25.95 -36.97
C ALA A 221 -46.61 27.47 -36.94
N THR A 222 -45.52 27.93 -36.31
CA THR A 222 -45.17 29.36 -36.25
C THR A 222 -44.67 29.90 -37.59
N ALA A 223 -43.95 29.12 -38.39
CA ALA A 223 -43.56 29.50 -39.75
C ALA A 223 -44.79 29.69 -40.66
N ILE A 224 -45.76 28.78 -40.60
CA ILE A 224 -47.02 28.90 -41.33
C ILE A 224 -47.77 30.15 -40.85
N ALA A 225 -47.95 30.34 -39.54
CA ALA A 225 -48.61 31.52 -39.00
C ALA A 225 -47.94 32.84 -39.47
N SER A 226 -46.60 32.87 -39.55
CA SER A 226 -45.85 34.05 -40.00
C SER A 226 -46.02 34.32 -41.50
N ILE A 227 -46.05 33.27 -42.35
CA ILE A 227 -46.30 33.41 -43.80
C ILE A 227 -47.69 33.98 -44.04
N PHE A 228 -48.69 33.55 -43.27
CA PHE A 228 -50.05 34.09 -43.36
C PHE A 228 -50.22 35.47 -42.72
N ALA A 229 -49.31 35.88 -41.82
CA ALA A 229 -49.27 37.22 -41.25
C ALA A 229 -48.59 38.24 -42.17
N MET A 230 -47.82 37.80 -43.18
CA MET A 230 -47.27 38.70 -44.21
C MET A 230 -48.38 39.16 -45.17
N PRO A 231 -48.41 40.45 -45.58
CA PRO A 231 -49.44 41.03 -46.44
C PRO A 231 -49.25 40.65 -47.93
N VAL A 232 -48.79 39.42 -48.22
CA VAL A 232 -48.54 38.91 -49.57
C VAL A 232 -49.79 38.26 -50.19
N LEU A 233 -50.79 37.90 -49.38
CA LEU A 233 -52.15 37.68 -49.87
C LEU A 233 -52.86 39.04 -49.90
N ASP A 234 -53.04 39.61 -51.10
CA ASP A 234 -53.91 40.77 -51.30
C ASP A 234 -55.31 40.48 -50.75
N TRP A 235 -55.67 41.18 -49.67
CA TRP A 235 -57.01 41.17 -49.07
C TRP A 235 -57.99 42.09 -49.82
N ASP A 236 -57.61 42.60 -50.99
CA ASP A 236 -58.36 43.63 -51.70
C ASP A 236 -59.55 43.03 -52.44
N HIS A 237 -60.66 42.86 -51.71
CA HIS A 237 -61.98 42.66 -52.28
C HIS A 237 -62.94 43.75 -51.78
N PRO A 238 -63.81 44.30 -52.66
CA PRO A 238 -64.68 45.42 -52.35
C PRO A 238 -65.63 45.11 -51.17
N PRO A 239 -66.04 46.13 -50.40
CA PRO A 239 -66.70 45.95 -49.12
C PRO A 239 -68.08 45.33 -49.30
N GLY A 240 -68.32 44.15 -48.72
CA GLY A 240 -69.66 43.58 -48.59
C GLY A 240 -69.83 42.08 -48.84
N GLN A 241 -68.80 41.32 -49.18
CA GLN A 241 -68.89 39.86 -49.25
C GLN A 241 -67.96 39.23 -48.21
N GLY A 242 -68.54 38.50 -47.25
CA GLY A 242 -67.82 37.82 -46.19
C GLY A 242 -66.94 36.69 -46.74
N VAL A 243 -65.67 36.96 -46.99
CA VAL A 243 -64.69 35.97 -47.50
C VAL A 243 -63.96 35.28 -46.35
N ALA A 244 -64.70 34.69 -45.41
CA ALA A 244 -64.11 33.89 -44.34
C ALA A 244 -64.04 32.38 -44.67
N GLY A 245 -64.75 31.89 -45.69
CA GLY A 245 -64.95 30.44 -45.90
C GLY A 245 -63.94 29.73 -46.83
N ARG A 246 -63.59 30.32 -47.99
CA ARG A 246 -62.79 29.64 -49.04
C ARG A 246 -61.28 29.70 -48.78
N GLN A 247 -60.80 30.85 -48.31
CA GLN A 247 -59.38 31.12 -48.03
C GLN A 247 -58.90 30.38 -46.78
N PHE A 248 -59.75 30.31 -45.74
CA PHE A 248 -59.52 29.51 -44.54
C PHE A 248 -59.42 28.00 -44.86
N GLY A 249 -60.14 27.53 -45.88
CA GLY A 249 -60.02 26.17 -46.40
C GLY A 249 -58.66 25.87 -47.04
N ILE A 250 -58.06 26.84 -47.73
CA ILE A 250 -56.71 26.70 -48.34
C ILE A 250 -55.63 26.73 -47.25
N TYR A 251 -55.79 27.58 -46.24
CA TYR A 251 -54.95 27.57 -45.03
C TYR A 251 -54.92 26.17 -44.40
N LEU A 252 -56.10 25.59 -44.13
CA LEU A 252 -56.23 24.23 -43.59
C LEU A 252 -55.65 23.16 -44.55
N ALA A 253 -55.86 23.31 -45.86
CA ALA A 253 -55.39 22.34 -46.85
C ALA A 253 -53.86 22.28 -46.97
N VAL A 254 -53.15 23.38 -46.68
CA VAL A 254 -51.67 23.43 -46.73
C VAL A 254 -51.05 23.19 -45.35
N SER A 255 -51.68 23.67 -44.28
CA SER A 255 -51.14 23.53 -42.92
C SER A 255 -51.17 22.09 -42.42
N ILE A 256 -52.24 21.34 -42.72
CA ILE A 256 -52.41 19.93 -42.30
C ILE A 256 -51.34 19.01 -42.89
N PRO A 257 -51.07 19.00 -44.21
CA PRO A 257 -50.03 18.12 -44.76
C PRO A 257 -48.64 18.50 -44.27
N MET A 258 -48.34 19.80 -44.12
CA MET A 258 -47.03 20.25 -43.65
C MET A 258 -46.76 19.86 -42.19
N THR A 259 -47.78 19.92 -41.33
CA THR A 259 -47.69 19.44 -39.94
C THR A 259 -47.59 17.91 -39.89
N LEU A 260 -48.34 17.18 -40.74
CA LEU A 260 -48.23 15.73 -40.87
C LEU A 260 -46.83 15.27 -41.32
N VAL A 261 -46.21 15.96 -42.28
CA VAL A 261 -44.84 15.64 -42.74
C VAL A 261 -43.83 15.85 -41.62
N THR A 262 -43.96 16.93 -40.86
CA THR A 262 -43.05 17.21 -39.74
C THR A 262 -43.22 16.17 -38.62
N LEU A 263 -44.46 15.79 -38.30
CA LEU A 263 -44.75 14.73 -37.33
C LEU A 263 -44.28 13.35 -37.81
N MET A 264 -44.44 13.00 -39.09
CA MET A 264 -43.93 11.76 -39.66
C MET A 264 -42.40 11.71 -39.61
N PHE A 265 -41.73 12.82 -39.93
CA PHE A 265 -40.27 12.90 -39.84
C PHE A 265 -39.79 12.74 -38.38
N LEU A 266 -40.45 13.39 -37.43
CA LEU A 266 -40.15 13.23 -36.00
C LEU A 266 -40.38 11.80 -35.50
N PHE A 267 -41.49 11.18 -35.89
CA PHE A 267 -41.82 9.81 -35.51
C PHE A 267 -40.82 8.81 -36.11
N ALA A 268 -40.45 9.00 -37.38
CA ALA A 268 -39.43 8.19 -38.05
C ALA A 268 -38.05 8.35 -37.40
N TRP A 269 -37.64 9.58 -37.08
CA TRP A 269 -36.36 9.85 -36.40
C TRP A 269 -36.31 9.23 -35.00
N MET A 270 -37.39 9.37 -34.21
CA MET A 270 -37.46 8.76 -32.88
C MET A 270 -37.41 7.23 -32.95
N ASN A 271 -38.19 6.62 -33.85
CA ASN A 271 -38.17 5.17 -34.04
C ASN A 271 -36.80 4.68 -34.53
N MET A 272 -36.12 5.44 -35.39
CA MET A 272 -34.78 5.08 -35.88
C MET A 272 -33.72 5.16 -34.77
N VAL A 273 -33.74 6.21 -33.94
CA VAL A 273 -32.83 6.36 -32.79
C VAL A 273 -33.08 5.29 -31.74
N ASP A 274 -34.34 4.93 -31.49
CA ASP A 274 -34.68 3.88 -30.54
C ASP A 274 -34.35 2.48 -31.10
N PHE A 275 -34.48 2.26 -32.42
CA PHE A 275 -34.03 1.03 -33.09
C PHE A 275 -32.50 0.87 -33.07
N GLU A 276 -31.74 1.95 -33.24
CA GLU A 276 -30.28 1.95 -33.03
C GLU A 276 -29.91 1.64 -31.57
N ALA A 277 -30.69 2.13 -30.60
CA ALA A 277 -30.49 1.80 -29.20
C ALA A 277 -30.84 0.34 -28.86
N GLU A 278 -31.82 -0.26 -29.53
CA GLU A 278 -32.20 -1.68 -29.35
C GLU A 278 -31.23 -2.65 -30.05
N THR A 279 -30.76 -2.31 -31.25
CA THR A 279 -29.72 -3.07 -31.97
C THR A 279 -28.36 -2.97 -31.28
N ALA A 280 -28.03 -1.83 -30.66
CA ALA A 280 -26.85 -1.69 -29.80
C ALA A 280 -26.95 -2.54 -28.51
N LYS A 281 -28.13 -2.64 -27.87
CA LYS A 281 -28.36 -3.49 -26.69
C LYS A 281 -28.26 -4.99 -27.02
N THR A 282 -28.73 -5.42 -28.19
CA THR A 282 -28.64 -6.82 -28.63
C THR A 282 -27.23 -7.22 -29.08
N SER A 283 -26.39 -6.28 -29.50
CA SER A 283 -24.96 -6.49 -29.78
C SER A 283 -24.09 -6.59 -28.52
N ILE A 284 -24.55 -6.10 -27.36
CA ILE A 284 -23.88 -6.31 -26.06
C ILE A 284 -24.16 -7.73 -25.54
N ARG A 285 -23.46 -8.68 -26.17
CA ARG A 285 -22.96 -9.99 -25.71
C ARG A 285 -23.91 -10.88 -24.87
N PRO A 286 -24.54 -11.91 -25.48
CA PRO A 286 -25.07 -13.08 -24.74
C PRO A 286 -24.02 -13.86 -23.94
N SER A 287 -22.72 -13.61 -24.13
CA SER A 287 -21.64 -14.27 -23.39
C SER A 287 -21.47 -13.80 -21.94
N ILE A 288 -22.03 -12.66 -21.54
CA ILE A 288 -21.97 -12.17 -20.15
C ILE A 288 -23.03 -12.85 -19.27
N ARG A 289 -24.25 -13.07 -19.79
CA ARG A 289 -25.32 -13.79 -19.07
C ARG A 289 -24.94 -15.24 -18.76
N LEU A 290 -24.27 -15.92 -19.69
CA LEU A 290 -23.77 -17.29 -19.48
C LEU A 290 -22.63 -17.38 -18.46
N ARG A 291 -21.80 -16.33 -18.35
CA ARG A 291 -20.73 -16.27 -17.35
C ARG A 291 -21.24 -15.94 -15.95
N LEU A 292 -22.23 -15.04 -15.82
CA LEU A 292 -22.86 -14.77 -14.52
C LEU A 292 -23.60 -16.01 -13.99
N GLY A 293 -24.33 -16.75 -14.84
CA GLY A 293 -25.02 -17.98 -14.44
C GLY A 293 -24.07 -19.08 -13.94
N ARG A 294 -22.87 -19.20 -14.54
CA ARG A 294 -21.83 -20.14 -14.06
C ARG A 294 -21.18 -19.68 -12.76
N LEU A 295 -21.00 -18.38 -12.56
CA LEU A 295 -20.43 -17.85 -11.31
C LEU A 295 -21.41 -17.97 -10.14
N THR A 296 -22.71 -17.72 -10.36
CA THR A 296 -23.75 -17.95 -9.34
C THR A 296 -23.94 -19.42 -9.01
N ALA A 297 -23.83 -20.32 -10.00
CA ALA A 297 -23.87 -21.77 -9.76
C ALA A 297 -22.60 -22.26 -9.01
N GLY A 298 -21.43 -21.69 -9.30
CA GLY A 298 -20.19 -21.99 -8.58
C GLY A 298 -20.21 -21.52 -7.12
N LEU A 299 -20.78 -20.33 -6.85
CA LEU A 299 -20.96 -19.80 -5.49
C LEU A 299 -21.97 -20.60 -4.67
N LEU A 300 -23.08 -21.04 -5.26
CA LEU A 300 -24.07 -21.90 -4.58
C LEU A 300 -23.53 -23.30 -4.27
N LEU A 301 -22.61 -23.84 -5.08
CA LEU A 301 -21.95 -25.12 -4.82
C LEU A 301 -20.84 -25.01 -3.76
N ALA A 302 -20.19 -23.85 -3.62
CA ALA A 302 -19.19 -23.59 -2.59
C ALA A 302 -19.81 -23.37 -1.19
N GLN A 303 -21.11 -23.09 -1.10
CA GLN A 303 -21.83 -22.84 0.15
C GLN A 303 -22.60 -24.07 0.68
N LYS A 304 -22.20 -25.29 0.31
CA LYS A 304 -22.74 -26.53 0.92
C LYS A 304 -21.84 -26.93 2.10
N PRO A 305 -22.18 -26.62 3.36
CA PRO A 305 -21.39 -27.05 4.50
C PRO A 305 -21.41 -28.58 4.59
N ALA A 306 -20.22 -29.15 4.78
CA ALA A 306 -20.05 -30.54 5.19
C ALA A 306 -20.69 -30.74 6.57
N ILE A 307 -21.95 -31.18 6.58
CA ILE A 307 -22.58 -31.75 7.78
C ILE A 307 -22.60 -33.26 7.56
N ASN A 308 -21.55 -33.92 8.04
CA ASN A 308 -21.57 -35.35 8.31
C ASN A 308 -20.98 -35.59 9.70
N ASN A 309 -21.68 -36.44 10.45
CA ASN A 309 -21.33 -37.05 11.74
C ASN A 309 -21.32 -36.17 13.00
N VAL A 310 -22.50 -36.12 13.64
CA VAL A 310 -22.58 -36.36 15.10
C VAL A 310 -23.55 -37.51 15.33
N SER A 311 -22.99 -38.60 15.83
CA SER A 311 -23.64 -39.79 16.35
C SER A 311 -24.70 -39.47 17.40
N LYS A 312 -25.79 -40.24 17.39
CA LYS A 312 -26.83 -40.29 18.42
C LYS A 312 -27.12 -41.76 18.72
N PRO A 313 -27.68 -42.02 19.91
CA PRO A 313 -27.03 -42.07 21.21
C PRO A 313 -26.41 -43.44 21.53
#